data_AF-A0A7W7ZGC4-F1
#
_entry.id   AF-A0A7W7ZGC4-F1
#
_cell.length_a   1.000
_cell.length_b   1.000
_cell.length_c   1.000
_cell.angle_alpha   90.00
_cell.angle_beta   90.00
_cell.angle_gamma   90.00
#
_symmetry.space_group_name_H-M   'P 1'
#
loop_
_entity.id
_entity.type
_entity.pdbx_description
1 polymer ?
#
loop_
_entity_poly.entity_id
_entity_poly.type
_entity_poly.pdbx_seq_one_letter_code
_entity_poly.pdbx_strand_id
1 'polypeptide(L)' 'MARFFDPQIEQLVIVIAGIGKSGTEAAAEFVTDKEALRTWIEALPERDHENVEIVLSTDLIEGRHGPPHVIASDSW' A
#
# COMPACT_ATOMS: atom_id res chain seq x y z
N MET A 1 -0.92 4.48 -2.60
CA MET A 1 -1.07 4.11 -1.17
C MET A 1 0.03 4.83 -0.43
N ALA A 2 -0.30 5.45 0.70
CA ALA A 2 0.65 6.20 1.51
C ALA A 2 0.70 5.68 2.94
N ARG A 3 1.87 5.73 3.57
CA ARG A 3 2.13 5.40 4.97
C ARG A 3 2.87 6.56 5.61
N PHE A 4 2.34 7.08 6.72
CA PHE A 4 2.96 8.16 7.47
C PHE A 4 2.69 8.03 8.97
N PHE A 5 3.52 8.64 9.80
CA PHE A 5 3.28 8.72 11.24
C PHE A 5 2.41 9.94 11.56
N ASP A 6 1.29 9.73 12.24
CA ASP A 6 0.40 10.81 12.69
C ASP A 6 0.71 11.15 14.17
N PRO A 7 1.26 12.35 14.46
CA PRO A 7 1.63 12.74 15.81
C PRO A 7 0.42 13.06 16.71
N GLN A 8 -0.79 13.25 16.16
CA GLN A 8 -1.98 13.54 16.96
C GLN A 8 -2.53 12.29 17.64
N ILE A 9 -2.38 11.14 16.99
CA ILE A 9 -2.80 9.83 17.52
C ILE A 9 -1.62 8.98 17.98
N GLU A 10 -0.38 9.42 17.73
CA GLU A 10 0.86 8.69 17.99
C GLU A 10 0.85 7.29 17.38
N GLN A 11 0.30 7.16 16.17
CA GLN A 11 0.17 5.90 15.45
C GLN A 11 0.60 6.05 14.00
N LEU A 12 0.94 4.92 13.40
CA LEU A 12 1.13 4.82 11.96
C LEU A 12 -0.22 4.81 11.24
N VAL A 13 -0.36 5.65 10.23
CA VAL A 13 -1.53 5.71 9.35
C VAL A 13 -1.17 5.16 7.99
N ILE A 14 -2.05 4.32 7.45
CA ILE A 14 -2.00 3.84 6.07
C ILE A 14 -3.23 4.35 5.34
N VAL A 15 -3.02 5.05 4.23
CA VAL A 15 -4.09 5.52 3.33
C VAL A 15 -4.04 4.68 2.06
N ILE A 16 -5.17 4.03 1.76
CA ILE A 16 -5.36 3.28 0.53
C ILE A 16 -6.42 3.95 -0.34
N ALA A 17 -6.18 3.94 -1.64
CA ALA A 17 -7.13 4.34 -2.65
C ALA A 17 -6.74 3.65 -3.96
N GLY A 18 -7.71 3.38 -4.82
CA GLY A 18 -7.46 2.89 -6.16
C GLY A 18 -8.43 3.50 -7.17
N ILE A 19 -8.12 3.32 -8.45
CA ILE A 19 -8.99 3.79 -9.53
C ILE A 19 -10.23 2.91 -9.58
N GLY A 20 -11.38 3.49 -9.24
CA GLY A 20 -12.66 2.78 -9.20
C GLY A 20 -12.73 1.70 -8.10
N LYS A 21 -13.78 0.87 -8.19
CA LYS A 21 -14.07 -0.17 -7.19
C LYS A 21 -12.94 -1.20 -7.10
N SER A 22 -12.61 -1.84 -8.22
CA SER A 22 -11.63 -2.94 -8.25
C SER A 22 -10.23 -2.49 -7.84
N GLY A 23 -9.83 -1.26 -8.17
CA GLY A 23 -8.55 -0.72 -7.69
C GLY A 23 -8.53 -0.53 -6.17
N THR A 24 -9.64 -0.10 -5.58
CA THR A 24 -9.75 0.05 -4.12
C THR A 24 -9.79 -1.32 -3.43
N GLU A 25 -10.49 -2.30 -4.01
CA GLU A 25 -10.49 -3.69 -3.54
C GLU A 25 -9.07 -4.30 -3.58
N ALA A 26 -8.33 -4.11 -4.67
CA ALA A 26 -6.95 -4.58 -4.78
C ALA A 26 -6.01 -3.89 -3.77
N ALA A 27 -6.16 -2.58 -3.56
CA ALA A 27 -5.39 -1.88 -2.53
C ALA A 27 -5.72 -2.38 -1.11
N ALA A 28 -6.99 -2.70 -0.84
CA ALA A 28 -7.43 -3.28 0.43
C ALA A 28 -6.86 -4.69 0.62
N GLU A 29 -6.86 -5.54 -0.42
CA GLU A 29 -6.25 -6.87 -0.40
C GLU A 29 -4.77 -6.78 -0.03
N PHE A 30 -4.00 -5.88 -0.67
CA PHE A 30 -2.58 -5.71 -0.38
C PHE A 30 -2.28 -5.39 1.09
N VAL A 31 -3.05 -4.51 1.72
CA VAL A 31 -2.82 -4.11 3.13
C VAL A 31 -3.41 -5.07 4.15
N THR A 32 -4.35 -5.93 3.75
CA THR A 32 -4.97 -6.92 4.64
C THR A 32 -4.28 -8.29 4.54
N ASP A 33 -3.55 -8.55 3.45
CA ASP A 33 -2.62 -9.66 3.35
C ASP A 33 -1.37 -9.39 4.21
N LYS A 34 -1.19 -10.22 5.24
CA LYS A 34 -0.10 -10.07 6.20
C LYS A 34 1.28 -10.31 5.58
N GLU A 35 1.38 -11.20 4.59
CA GLU A 35 2.64 -11.53 3.94
C GLU A 35 3.03 -10.40 2.99
N ALA A 36 2.09 -9.96 2.13
CA ALA A 36 2.34 -8.85 1.20
C ALA A 36 2.72 -7.56 1.93
N LEU A 37 1.98 -7.20 2.97
CA LEU A 37 2.26 -6.01 3.77
C LEU A 37 3.61 -6.12 4.49
N ARG A 38 3.91 -7.29 5.09
CA ARG A 38 5.17 -7.51 5.80
C ARG A 38 6.36 -7.43 4.86
N THR A 39 6.32 -8.11 3.71
CA THR A 39 7.38 -8.07 2.71
C THR A 39 7.63 -6.65 2.23
N TRP A 40 6.58 -5.85 2.06
CA TRP A 40 6.75 -4.45 1.70
C TRP A 40 7.38 -3.62 2.83
N ILE A 41 6.92 -3.77 4.08
CA ILE A 41 7.50 -3.08 5.24
C ILE A 41 8.99 -3.42 5.41
N GLU A 42 9.36 -4.70 5.26
CA GLU A 42 10.75 -5.17 5.35
C GLU A 42 11.64 -4.64 4.21
N ALA A 43 11.05 -4.29 3.07
CA ALA A 43 11.76 -3.70 1.95
C ALA A 43 11.96 -2.18 2.08
N LEU A 44 11.30 -1.53 3.06
CA LEU A 44 11.50 -0.10 3.31
C LEU A 44 12.88 0.14 3.92
N PRO A 45 13.57 1.23 3.51
CA PRO A 45 14.82 1.62 4.16
C PRO A 45 14.58 1.87 5.67
N GLU A 46 15.57 1.52 6.52
CA GLU A 46 15.54 1.59 8.00
C GLU A 46 15.30 3.00 8.59
N ARG A 47 14.97 4.00 7.76
CA ARG A 47 14.59 5.32 8.22
C ARG A 47 13.16 5.27 8.72
N ASP A 48 13.00 4.82 9.97
CA ASP A 48 11.72 4.64 10.68
C ASP A 48 10.78 5.86 10.66
N HIS A 49 11.27 7.03 10.27
CA HIS A 49 10.55 8.30 10.26
C HIS A 49 10.23 8.87 8.86
N GLU A 50 10.64 8.23 7.77
CA GLU A 50 10.29 8.70 6.42
C GLU A 50 8.90 8.19 6.01
N ASN A 51 8.10 9.09 5.46
CA ASN A 51 6.82 8.74 4.89
C ASN A 51 7.06 8.02 3.56
N VAL A 52 6.20 7.07 3.23
CA VAL A 52 6.37 6.26 2.02
C VAL A 52 5.09 6.28 1.22
N GLU A 53 5.23 6.48 -0.09
CA GLU A 53 4.16 6.30 -1.05
C GLU A 53 4.51 5.19 -2.05
N ILE A 54 3.53 4.35 -2.35
CA ILE A 54 3.65 3.32 -3.38
C ILE A 54 2.49 3.37 -4.36
N VAL A 55 2.79 2.94 -5.59
CA VAL A 55 1.79 2.68 -6.63
C VAL A 55 1.59 1.18 -6.76
N LEU A 56 0.34 0.75 -6.59
CA LEU A 56 -0.08 -0.63 -6.81
C LEU A 56 -0.69 -0.78 -8.19
N SER A 57 -0.37 -1.89 -8.85
CA SER A 57 -1.00 -2.32 -10.10
C SER A 57 -1.67 -3.67 -9.91
N THR A 58 -2.72 -3.92 -10.66
CA THR A 58 -3.43 -5.18 -10.73
C THR A 58 -4.07 -5.34 -12.11
N ASP A 59 -4.13 -6.57 -12.59
CA ASP A 59 -4.84 -6.88 -13.83
C ASP A 59 -6.34 -7.03 -13.56
N LEU A 60 -7.15 -6.60 -14.52
CA LEU A 60 -8.60 -6.83 -14.50
C LEU A 60 -8.95 -8.00 -15.42
N ILE A 61 -9.43 -9.09 -14.82
CA ILE A 61 -9.87 -10.29 -15.53
C ILE A 61 -11.34 -10.51 -15.19
N GLU A 62 -12.20 -10.40 -16.21
CA GLU A 62 -13.66 -10.57 -16.07
C GLU A 62 -14.29 -9.70 -14.96
N GLY A 63 -13.76 -8.48 -14.77
CA GLY A 63 -14.25 -7.53 -13.77
C GLY A 63 -13.80 -7.79 -12.33
N ARG A 64 -12.91 -8.76 -12.10
CA ARG A 64 -12.21 -8.98 -10.82
C ARG A 64 -10.76 -8.54 -10.95
N HIS A 65 -10.22 -7.96 -9.88
CA HIS A 65 -8.80 -7.67 -9.81
C HIS A 65 -8.02 -8.97 -9.54
N GLY A 66 -6.83 -9.09 -10.14
CA GLY A 66 -5.84 -10.09 -9.78
C GLY A 66 -4.99 -9.64 -8.59
N PRO A 67 -3.95 -10.41 -8.23
CA PRO A 67 -3.06 -10.07 -7.12
C PRO A 67 -2.41 -8.70 -7.31
N PRO A 68 -2.53 -7.77 -6.35
CA PRO A 68 -1.87 -6.46 -6.42
C PRO A 68 -0.35 -6.60 -6.29
N HIS A 69 0.38 -5.77 -7.02
CA HIS A 69 1.85 -5.70 -6.93
C HIS A 69 2.36 -4.25 -7.02
N VAL A 70 3.50 -3.98 -6.39
CA VAL A 70 4.12 -2.64 -6.37
C VAL A 70 4.81 -2.37 -7.70
N ILE A 71 4.54 -1.21 -8.31
CA ILE A 71 5.18 -0.77 -9.57
C ILE A 71 6.01 0.51 -9.42
N ALA A 72 5.84 1.24 -8.32
CA ALA A 72 6.66 2.41 -7.97
C ALA A 72 6.64 2.65 -6.46
N SER A 73 7.71 3.23 -5.93
CA SER A 73 7.86 3.60 -4.53
C SER A 73 8.63 4.92 -4.41
N ASP A 74 8.24 5.77 -3.49
CA ASP A 74 8.91 7.02 -3.16
C ASP A 74 8.88 7.27 -1.64
N SER A 75 9.91 7.93 -1.11
CA SER A 75 10.05 8.25 0.32
C SER A 75 10.38 9.72 0.53
N TRP A 76 9.79 10.35 1.57
CA TRP A 76 9.97 11.77 1.90
C TRP A 76 9.92 12.08 3.40
#